data_AF-M0H306-F1
#
_entry.id   AF-M0H306-F1
#
_cell.length_a   1.000
_cell.length_b   1.000
_cell.length_c   1.000
_cell.angle_alpha   90.00
_cell.angle_beta   90.00
_cell.angle_gamma   90.00
#
_symmetry.space_group_name_H-M   'P 1'
#
loop_
_entity.id
_entity.type
_entity.pdbx_description
1 polymer ?
#
loop_
_entity_poly.entity_id
_entity_poly.type
_entity_poly.pdbx_seq_one_letter_code
_entity_poly.pdbx_strand_id
1 'polypeptide(L)'
;MSERQTSEEHTNQDASDSEIFAVLRRVKEEDGIPTLVTSQFNDIWEYDYSNEGLHKRLIALHEDGILGHMKASNRHFWWLSSEGTTDDTTVSTLEELVHYDDLPTEEFSEEKAREIAAEKIPGFEKNAWKRMIEMGDVFMRAGVLIFFFSLAMLFLEVNLVPQEIIAAVLFLGMVFVSLSGGYYLVGYGGDKAHDAGYVSDEPFDKKSVPGYIWSQIKGSE
;
A
#
# COMPACT_ATOMS: atom_id res chain seq x y z
N MET A 1 63.89 10.80 5.64
CA MET A 1 62.90 11.62 4.92
C MET A 1 62.64 10.89 3.61
N SER A 2 61.53 10.18 3.48
CA SER A 2 60.17 10.72 3.28
C SER A 2 60.01 11.33 1.88
N GLU A 3 58.96 11.13 1.09
CA GLU A 3 57.73 10.31 1.17
C GLU A 3 57.02 10.44 -0.22
N ARG A 4 56.31 9.48 -0.83
CA ARG A 4 55.86 8.10 -0.53
C ARG A 4 55.96 7.23 -1.80
N GLN A 5 55.95 5.90 -1.64
CA GLN A 5 55.26 5.02 -2.59
C GLN A 5 54.07 4.41 -1.85
N THR A 6 52.88 4.95 -2.11
CA THR A 6 51.59 4.36 -1.73
C THR A 6 50.72 4.36 -2.98
N SER A 7 51.13 3.57 -3.98
CA SER A 7 50.14 2.89 -4.81
C SER A 7 49.49 1.88 -3.89
N GLU A 8 48.41 2.28 -3.24
CA GLU A 8 47.47 1.35 -2.64
C GLU A 8 46.84 0.58 -3.80
N GLU A 9 47.52 -0.50 -4.17
CA GLU A 9 46.99 -1.56 -5.00
C GLU A 9 45.88 -2.22 -4.17
N HIS A 10 44.71 -1.57 -4.18
CA HIS A 10 43.46 -2.25 -3.90
C HIS A 10 43.40 -3.41 -4.87
N THR A 11 43.77 -4.59 -4.37
CA THR A 11 43.53 -5.86 -5.03
C THR A 11 42.03 -5.98 -5.15
N ASN A 12 41.52 -5.54 -6.30
CA ASN A 12 40.16 -5.74 -6.73
C ASN A 12 40.01 -7.24 -7.00
N GLN A 13 39.85 -8.00 -5.91
CA GLN A 13 39.58 -9.42 -5.95
C GLN A 13 38.13 -9.55 -6.41
N ASP A 14 37.94 -9.47 -7.73
CA ASP A 14 36.67 -9.76 -8.39
C ASP A 14 36.18 -11.11 -7.87
N ALA A 15 34.98 -11.13 -7.28
CA ALA A 15 34.39 -12.33 -6.72
C ALA A 15 34.34 -13.41 -7.82
N SER A 16 34.98 -14.55 -7.60
CA SER A 16 35.02 -15.56 -8.66
C SER A 16 33.64 -16.15 -8.85
N ASP A 17 33.25 -16.36 -10.11
CA ASP A 17 31.91 -16.86 -10.42
C ASP A 17 31.64 -18.21 -9.73
N SER A 18 32.69 -19.03 -9.61
CA SER A 18 32.72 -20.27 -8.82
C SER A 18 32.22 -20.12 -7.38
N GLU A 19 32.57 -19.03 -6.70
CA GLU A 19 32.15 -18.78 -5.31
C GLU A 19 30.71 -18.25 -5.25
N ILE A 20 30.31 -17.39 -6.20
CA ILE A 20 28.92 -16.94 -6.37
C ILE A 20 27.99 -18.16 -6.57
N PHE A 21 28.40 -19.11 -7.43
CA PHE A 21 27.67 -20.36 -7.63
C PHE A 21 27.70 -21.27 -6.41
N ALA A 22 28.80 -21.30 -5.65
CA ALA A 22 28.89 -22.10 -4.43
C ALA A 22 27.90 -21.60 -3.36
N VAL A 23 27.80 -20.29 -3.13
CA VAL A 23 26.85 -19.69 -2.17
C VAL A 23 25.41 -19.93 -2.61
N LEU A 24 25.06 -19.64 -3.86
CA LEU A 24 23.70 -19.87 -4.37
C LEU A 24 23.29 -21.36 -4.33
N ARG A 25 24.21 -22.27 -4.65
CA ARG A 25 23.94 -23.71 -4.57
C ARG A 25 23.76 -24.16 -3.13
N ARG A 26 24.66 -23.74 -2.23
CA ARG A 26 24.62 -24.07 -0.81
C ARG A 26 23.31 -23.65 -0.17
N VAL A 27 22.87 -22.41 -0.39
CA VAL A 27 21.60 -21.90 0.15
C VAL A 27 20.39 -22.63 -0.42
N LYS A 28 20.42 -23.02 -1.70
CA LYS A 28 19.36 -23.80 -2.33
C LYS A 28 19.28 -25.25 -1.81
N GLU A 29 20.43 -25.86 -1.52
CA GLU A 29 20.54 -27.28 -1.09
C GLU A 29 20.45 -27.47 0.43
N GLU A 30 21.00 -26.56 1.24
CA GLU A 30 20.99 -26.63 2.72
C GLU A 30 19.75 -25.95 3.33
N ASP A 31 19.42 -24.72 2.89
CA ASP A 31 18.32 -23.92 3.48
C ASP A 31 16.99 -24.05 2.69
N GLY A 32 17.01 -24.65 1.51
CA GLY A 32 15.85 -24.77 0.62
C GLY A 32 15.39 -23.45 0.00
N ILE A 33 16.18 -22.38 0.11
CA ILE A 33 15.82 -21.04 -0.38
C ILE A 33 16.18 -20.93 -1.88
N PRO A 34 15.22 -20.69 -2.78
CA PRO A 34 15.47 -20.72 -4.22
C PRO A 34 16.14 -19.45 -4.78
N THR A 35 16.07 -18.33 -4.05
CA THR A 35 16.52 -16.99 -4.50
C THR A 35 17.21 -16.23 -3.37
N LEU A 36 18.27 -15.47 -3.70
CA LEU A 36 18.95 -14.56 -2.77
C LEU A 36 18.82 -13.10 -3.18
N VAL A 37 18.65 -12.20 -2.21
CA VAL A 37 18.78 -10.75 -2.41
C VAL A 37 20.26 -10.34 -2.35
N THR A 38 20.70 -9.36 -3.14
CA THR A 38 22.11 -8.88 -3.14
C THR A 38 22.70 -8.67 -1.74
N SER A 39 21.94 -8.11 -0.79
CA SER A 39 22.43 -7.90 0.59
C SER A 39 22.73 -9.20 1.33
N GLN A 40 21.93 -10.25 1.08
CA GLN A 40 22.09 -11.55 1.74
C GLN A 40 23.34 -12.30 1.27
N PHE A 41 23.87 -12.00 0.08
CA PHE A 41 25.17 -12.54 -0.32
C PHE A 41 26.26 -12.08 0.64
N ASN A 42 26.31 -10.78 0.99
CA ASN A 42 27.29 -10.25 1.94
C ASN A 42 27.04 -10.72 3.39
N ASP A 43 25.81 -11.11 3.75
CA ASP A 43 25.50 -11.66 5.07
C ASP A 43 25.92 -13.14 5.21
N ILE A 44 25.87 -13.91 4.11
CA ILE A 44 26.15 -15.37 4.07
C ILE A 44 27.61 -15.65 3.70
N TRP A 45 28.22 -14.78 2.90
CA TRP A 45 29.60 -14.85 2.48
C TRP A 45 30.40 -13.91 3.38
N GLU A 46 31.26 -14.49 4.24
CA GLU A 46 32.08 -13.77 5.24
C GLU A 46 33.20 -12.89 4.62
N TYR A 47 32.99 -12.35 3.41
CA TYR A 47 33.97 -11.63 2.62
C TYR A 47 33.48 -10.20 2.38
N ASP A 48 34.31 -9.20 2.71
CA ASP A 48 33.96 -7.77 2.68
C ASP A 48 33.96 -7.22 1.23
N TYR A 49 33.02 -7.71 0.43
CA TYR A 49 32.85 -7.30 -0.95
C TYR A 49 31.96 -6.06 -1.05
N SER A 50 32.39 -5.03 -1.80
CA SER A 50 31.58 -3.83 -2.02
C SER A 50 30.24 -4.14 -2.71
N ASN A 51 29.12 -3.82 -2.07
CA ASN A 51 27.76 -4.08 -2.58
C ASN A 51 27.56 -3.65 -4.06
N GLU A 52 28.22 -2.55 -4.48
CA GLU A 52 28.15 -2.06 -5.86
C GLU A 52 28.87 -2.97 -6.87
N GLY A 53 30.07 -3.47 -6.56
CA GLY A 53 30.79 -4.38 -7.45
C GLY A 53 30.13 -5.76 -7.52
N LEU A 54 29.56 -6.25 -6.41
CA LEU A 54 28.85 -7.53 -6.39
C LEU A 54 27.59 -7.43 -7.25
N HIS A 55 26.85 -6.31 -7.13
CA HIS A 55 25.73 -6.04 -8.00
C HIS A 55 26.14 -6.00 -9.48
N LYS A 56 27.25 -5.35 -9.84
CA LYS A 56 27.79 -5.34 -11.21
C LYS A 56 28.18 -6.75 -11.70
N ARG A 57 28.80 -7.58 -10.84
CA ARG A 57 29.18 -8.96 -11.21
C ARG A 57 27.96 -9.86 -11.40
N LEU A 58 26.95 -9.74 -10.53
CA LEU A 58 25.70 -10.47 -10.65
C LEU A 58 24.90 -10.06 -11.90
N ILE A 59 24.91 -8.77 -12.27
CA ILE A 59 24.35 -8.30 -13.56
C ILE A 59 25.09 -8.93 -14.73
N ALA A 60 26.43 -8.93 -14.75
CA ALA A 60 27.20 -9.56 -15.82
C ALA A 60 26.88 -11.06 -15.96
N LEU A 61 26.78 -11.79 -14.84
CA LEU A 61 26.40 -13.21 -14.85
C LEU A 61 24.94 -13.48 -15.29
N HIS A 62 24.06 -12.49 -15.19
CA HIS A 62 22.72 -12.55 -15.75
C HIS A 62 22.73 -12.27 -17.27
N GLU A 63 23.46 -11.24 -17.71
CA GLU A 63 23.68 -10.94 -19.13
C GLU A 63 24.35 -12.10 -19.88
N ASP A 64 25.29 -12.81 -19.22
CA ASP A 64 25.97 -14.01 -19.72
C ASP A 64 25.08 -15.29 -19.72
N GLY A 65 23.83 -15.21 -19.26
CA GLY A 65 22.87 -16.31 -19.29
C GLY A 65 22.91 -17.31 -18.13
N ILE A 66 23.70 -17.04 -17.09
CA ILE A 66 24.04 -18.03 -16.06
C ILE A 66 23.19 -17.85 -14.78
N LEU A 67 22.77 -16.62 -14.48
CA LEU A 67 21.87 -16.31 -13.37
C LEU A 67 20.52 -15.75 -13.85
N GLY A 68 19.45 -16.16 -13.18
CA GLY A 68 18.17 -15.48 -13.26
C GLY A 68 18.14 -14.23 -12.38
N HIS A 69 17.44 -13.19 -12.82
CA HIS A 69 17.35 -11.90 -12.13
C HIS A 69 15.91 -11.42 -12.06
N MET A 70 15.52 -10.87 -10.90
CA MET A 70 14.27 -10.11 -10.78
C MET A 70 14.48 -8.89 -9.89
N LYS A 71 13.95 -7.74 -10.31
CA LYS A 71 13.88 -6.53 -9.48
C LYS A 71 12.46 -6.35 -8.93
N ALA A 72 12.29 -6.49 -7.62
CA ALA A 72 11.04 -6.15 -6.94
C ALA A 72 11.25 -4.91 -6.04
N SER A 73 10.53 -3.84 -6.33
CA SER A 73 10.68 -2.52 -5.69
C SER A 73 12.14 -2.01 -5.72
N ASN A 74 12.85 -2.07 -4.59
CA ASN A 74 14.24 -1.64 -4.45
C ASN A 74 15.19 -2.79 -4.06
N ARG A 75 14.81 -4.04 -4.34
CA ARG A 75 15.61 -5.25 -4.08
C ARG A 75 15.82 -6.01 -5.38
N HIS A 76 17.01 -6.57 -5.53
CA HIS A 76 17.40 -7.42 -6.65
C HIS A 76 17.57 -8.85 -6.15
N PHE A 77 16.83 -9.77 -6.76
CA PHE A 77 16.79 -11.19 -6.45
C PHE A 77 17.53 -11.97 -7.53
N TRP A 78 18.25 -13.01 -7.12
CA TRP A 78 19.16 -13.79 -7.96
C TRP A 78 18.97 -15.28 -7.70
N TRP A 79 18.99 -16.08 -8.76
CA TRP A 79 18.93 -17.55 -8.67
C TRP A 79 19.79 -18.21 -9.76
N LEU A 80 20.14 -19.48 -9.53
CA LEU A 80 20.75 -20.31 -10.56
C LEU A 80 19.73 -20.56 -11.68
N SER A 81 20.05 -20.20 -12.92
CA SER A 81 19.24 -20.61 -14.06
C SER A 81 19.29 -22.15 -14.19
N SER A 82 18.13 -22.78 -14.29
CA SER A 82 18.01 -24.19 -14.63
C SER A 82 18.20 -24.37 -16.14
N GLU A 83 19.25 -25.10 -16.52
CA GLU A 83 19.45 -25.62 -17.89
C GLU A 83 19.64 -24.57 -19.00
N GLY A 84 20.22 -23.41 -18.68
CA GLY A 84 20.77 -22.49 -19.70
C GLY A 84 19.72 -21.67 -20.45
N THR A 85 18.48 -21.65 -19.99
CA THR A 85 17.50 -20.65 -20.39
C THR A 85 17.72 -19.37 -19.58
N THR A 86 18.28 -18.35 -20.23
CA THR A 86 18.25 -16.95 -19.75
C THR A 86 16.87 -16.32 -19.87
N ASP A 87 15.97 -16.95 -20.63
CA ASP A 87 14.56 -16.57 -20.66
C ASP A 87 14.12 -16.30 -19.23
N ASP A 88 13.52 -15.13 -19.04
CA ASP A 88 12.78 -14.77 -17.82
C ASP A 88 12.12 -16.04 -17.36
N THR A 89 12.66 -16.64 -16.29
CA THR A 89 12.01 -17.78 -15.67
C THR A 89 10.68 -17.17 -15.33
N THR A 90 9.59 -17.65 -15.95
CA THR A 90 8.28 -17.14 -15.67
C THR A 90 8.09 -17.39 -14.20
N VAL A 91 8.38 -16.35 -13.41
CA VAL A 91 7.85 -16.12 -12.09
C VAL A 91 6.39 -15.98 -12.42
N SER A 92 5.75 -17.16 -12.49
CA SER A 92 4.36 -17.39 -12.81
C SER A 92 3.64 -16.21 -12.23
N THR A 93 3.07 -15.38 -13.12
CA THR A 93 2.64 -14.02 -12.75
C THR A 93 1.80 -14.12 -11.50
N LEU A 94 1.71 -13.09 -10.65
CA LEU A 94 1.19 -13.30 -9.28
C LEU A 94 -0.16 -14.06 -9.26
N GLU A 95 -0.97 -13.93 -10.32
CA GLU A 95 -2.17 -14.71 -10.66
C GLU A 95 -2.04 -16.25 -10.85
N GLU A 96 -0.87 -16.79 -11.20
CA GLU A 96 -0.59 -18.22 -11.45
C GLU A 96 0.11 -18.89 -10.24
N LEU A 97 0.88 -18.13 -9.45
CA LEU A 97 1.40 -18.60 -8.14
C LEU A 97 0.40 -18.45 -7.00
N VAL A 98 -0.54 -17.51 -7.11
CA VAL A 98 -1.63 -17.34 -6.16
C VAL A 98 -2.93 -17.81 -6.82
N HIS A 99 -3.32 -19.05 -6.55
CA HIS A 99 -4.70 -19.45 -6.69
C HIS A 99 -5.54 -18.61 -5.73
N TYR A 100 -6.18 -17.55 -6.23
CA TYR A 100 -6.98 -16.63 -5.42
C TYR A 100 -8.13 -17.36 -4.68
N ASP A 101 -8.57 -18.50 -5.21
CA ASP A 101 -9.56 -19.39 -4.60
C ASP A 101 -9.03 -20.15 -3.35
N ASP A 102 -7.70 -20.31 -3.23
CA ASP A 102 -7.03 -20.99 -2.11
C ASP A 102 -6.51 -20.02 -1.03
N LEU A 103 -6.65 -18.70 -1.24
CA LEU A 103 -6.38 -17.72 -0.18
C LEU A 103 -7.38 -17.91 0.97
N PRO A 104 -6.94 -17.96 2.24
CA PRO A 104 -7.83 -18.10 3.38
C PRO A 104 -8.71 -16.85 3.52
N THR A 105 -9.91 -16.92 2.93
CA THR A 105 -10.96 -15.89 3.00
C THR A 105 -11.41 -15.59 4.44
N GLU A 106 -11.03 -16.44 5.39
CA GLU A 106 -11.26 -16.27 6.82
C GLU A 106 -10.30 -15.25 7.49
N GLU A 107 -9.13 -14.93 6.90
CA GLU A 107 -8.19 -13.96 7.49
C GLU A 107 -8.55 -12.49 7.18
N PHE A 108 -9.33 -12.24 6.12
CA PHE A 108 -9.72 -10.90 5.69
C PHE A 108 -11.23 -10.79 5.59
N SER A 109 -11.84 -9.96 6.46
CA SER A 109 -13.26 -9.63 6.30
C SER A 109 -13.50 -9.01 4.92
N GLU A 110 -14.66 -9.31 4.32
CA GLU A 110 -15.02 -8.78 3.00
C GLU A 110 -14.95 -7.24 2.95
N GLU A 111 -15.29 -6.58 4.06
CA GLU A 111 -15.12 -5.13 4.24
C GLU A 111 -13.67 -4.68 4.04
N LYS A 112 -12.70 -5.39 4.65
CA LYS A 112 -11.27 -5.09 4.57
C LYS A 112 -10.66 -5.49 3.23
N ALA A 113 -11.15 -6.58 2.62
CA ALA A 113 -10.78 -6.94 1.26
C ALA A 113 -11.25 -5.87 0.24
N ARG A 114 -12.50 -5.40 0.36
CA ARG A 114 -13.04 -4.29 -0.46
C ARG A 114 -12.33 -2.95 -0.16
N GLU A 115 -11.86 -2.70 1.07
CA GLU A 115 -11.03 -1.54 1.42
C GLU A 115 -9.67 -1.57 0.69
N ILE A 116 -8.95 -2.69 0.78
CA ILE A 116 -7.66 -2.91 0.10
C ILE A 116 -7.82 -2.82 -1.42
N ALA A 117 -8.88 -3.43 -1.97
CA ALA A 117 -9.21 -3.35 -3.40
C ALA A 117 -9.40 -1.89 -3.85
N ALA A 118 -10.13 -1.08 -3.08
CA ALA A 118 -10.34 0.34 -3.39
C ALA A 118 -9.08 1.21 -3.29
N GLU A 119 -8.09 0.80 -2.49
CA GLU A 119 -6.80 1.51 -2.39
C GLU A 119 -5.81 1.10 -3.50
N LYS A 120 -5.82 -0.17 -3.92
CA LYS A 120 -4.79 -0.75 -4.79
C LYS A 120 -5.20 -0.99 -6.24
N ILE A 121 -6.50 -1.15 -6.53
CA ILE A 121 -6.99 -1.49 -7.88
C ILE A 121 -7.52 -0.22 -8.58
N PRO A 122 -6.87 0.27 -9.65
CA PRO A 122 -7.35 1.42 -10.40
C PRO A 122 -8.74 1.14 -11.01
N GLY A 123 -9.74 1.94 -10.63
CA GLY A 123 -11.11 1.80 -11.15
C GLY A 123 -12.04 0.91 -10.30
N PHE A 124 -11.61 0.41 -9.14
CA PHE A 124 -12.53 -0.21 -8.18
C PHE A 124 -13.41 0.87 -7.52
N GLU A 125 -14.62 1.07 -8.05
CA GLU A 125 -15.56 2.06 -7.53
C GLU A 125 -16.35 1.51 -6.31
N LYS A 126 -16.30 2.25 -5.20
CA LYS A 126 -17.15 1.96 -4.01
C LYS A 126 -18.61 2.28 -4.34
N ASN A 127 -19.55 1.40 -3.96
CA ASN A 127 -21.00 1.63 -4.14
C ASN A 127 -21.50 2.90 -3.41
N ALA A 128 -22.70 3.38 -3.75
CA ALA A 128 -23.23 4.62 -3.19
C ALA A 128 -23.43 4.58 -1.67
N TRP A 129 -23.70 3.40 -1.11
CA TRP A 129 -23.93 3.16 0.31
C TRP A 129 -22.65 3.35 1.13
N LYS A 130 -21.52 2.81 0.64
CA LYS A 130 -20.19 3.02 1.24
C LYS A 130 -19.72 4.45 1.11
N ARG A 131 -19.99 5.11 -0.02
CA ARG A 131 -19.74 6.57 -0.17
C ARG A 131 -20.56 7.42 0.82
N MET A 132 -21.72 6.96 1.29
CA MET A 132 -22.44 7.62 2.38
C MET A 132 -21.81 7.38 3.74
N ILE A 133 -21.30 6.18 4.03
CA ILE A 133 -20.54 5.91 5.27
C ILE A 133 -19.30 6.83 5.35
N GLU A 134 -18.53 6.93 4.27
CA GLU A 134 -17.37 7.84 4.18
C GLU A 134 -17.75 9.32 4.34
N MET A 135 -18.88 9.74 3.76
CA MET A 135 -19.41 11.09 3.97
C MET A 135 -19.76 11.30 5.46
N GLY A 136 -20.30 10.27 6.11
CA GLY A 136 -20.49 10.19 7.56
C GLY A 136 -19.20 10.38 8.35
N ASP A 137 -18.11 9.70 7.98
CA ASP A 137 -16.79 9.88 8.60
C ASP A 137 -16.27 11.32 8.48
N VAL A 138 -16.43 11.93 7.30
CA VAL A 138 -16.03 13.33 7.06
C VAL A 138 -16.84 14.29 7.94
N PHE A 139 -18.16 14.11 8.00
CA PHE A 139 -19.03 14.90 8.88
C PHE A 139 -18.71 14.69 10.37
N MET A 140 -18.39 13.46 10.78
CA MET A 140 -17.98 13.15 12.16
C MET A 140 -16.68 13.85 12.52
N ARG A 141 -15.63 13.69 11.71
CA ARG A 141 -14.31 14.30 11.95
C ARG A 141 -14.41 15.82 12.01
N ALA A 142 -15.13 16.43 11.07
CA ALA A 142 -15.37 17.88 11.08
C ALA A 142 -16.16 18.33 12.32
N GLY A 143 -17.24 17.64 12.68
CA GLY A 143 -18.05 17.96 13.86
C GLY A 143 -17.26 17.84 15.18
N VAL A 144 -16.46 16.78 15.32
CA VAL A 144 -15.56 16.57 16.47
C VAL A 144 -14.48 17.64 16.57
N LEU A 145 -13.83 18.00 15.45
CA LEU A 145 -12.84 19.07 15.43
C LEU A 145 -13.45 20.43 15.81
N ILE A 146 -14.62 20.76 15.25
CA ILE A 146 -15.36 21.99 15.59
C ILE A 146 -15.75 21.99 17.07
N PHE A 147 -16.24 20.88 17.61
CA PHE A 147 -16.61 20.75 19.02
C PHE A 147 -15.42 20.97 19.96
N PHE A 148 -14.28 20.31 19.71
CA PHE A 148 -13.08 20.51 20.52
C PHE A 148 -12.49 21.92 20.37
N PHE A 149 -12.59 22.54 19.19
CA PHE A 149 -12.20 23.93 18.99
C PHE A 149 -13.08 24.90 19.79
N SER A 150 -14.41 24.73 19.79
CA SER A 150 -15.32 25.48 20.65
C SER A 150 -14.99 25.30 22.13
N LEU A 151 -14.71 24.06 22.57
CA LEU A 151 -14.36 23.76 23.95
C LEU A 151 -13.04 24.43 24.36
N ALA A 152 -12.03 24.42 23.47
CA ALA A 152 -10.77 25.13 23.69
C ALA A 152 -10.98 26.66 23.80
N MET A 153 -11.84 27.26 22.97
CA MET A 153 -12.16 28.68 23.07
C MET A 153 -12.91 29.05 24.36
N LEU A 154 -13.73 28.15 24.92
CA LEU A 154 -14.31 28.32 26.25
C LEU A 154 -13.24 28.27 27.36
N PHE A 155 -12.36 27.27 27.35
CA PHE A 155 -11.35 27.07 28.40
C PHE A 155 -10.23 28.11 28.40
N LEU A 156 -9.93 28.72 27.25
CA LEU A 156 -8.87 29.73 27.13
C LEU A 156 -9.33 31.15 27.56
N GLU A 157 -10.56 31.29 28.10
CA GLU A 157 -11.19 32.57 28.50
C GLU A 157 -10.92 33.70 27.50
N VAL A 158 -11.11 33.40 26.21
CA VAL A 158 -10.78 34.30 25.11
C VAL A 158 -11.82 35.43 25.06
N ASN A 159 -11.63 36.45 25.90
CA ASN A 159 -12.45 37.67 25.99
C ASN A 159 -12.55 38.48 24.68
N LEU A 160 -11.88 38.03 23.61
CA LEU A 160 -11.99 38.54 22.24
C LEU A 160 -13.16 37.93 21.44
N VAL A 161 -13.74 36.80 21.88
CA VAL A 161 -14.81 36.09 21.16
C VAL A 161 -16.10 36.10 22.00
N PRO A 162 -17.19 36.72 21.52
CA PRO A 162 -18.50 36.69 22.18
C PRO A 162 -19.04 35.26 22.38
N GLN A 163 -19.68 35.02 23.52
CA GLN A 163 -20.18 33.68 23.91
C GLN A 163 -21.21 33.13 22.90
N GLU A 164 -21.98 34.01 22.25
CA GLU A 164 -22.96 33.67 21.22
C GLU A 164 -22.29 33.04 20.00
N ILE A 165 -21.09 33.51 19.61
CA ILE A 165 -20.31 32.93 18.52
C ILE A 165 -19.80 31.55 18.91
N ILE A 166 -19.29 31.40 20.13
CA ILE A 166 -18.79 30.10 20.63
C ILE A 166 -19.93 29.07 20.68
N ALA A 167 -21.12 29.48 21.15
CA ALA A 167 -22.32 28.65 21.16
C ALA A 167 -22.80 28.28 19.75
N ALA A 168 -22.75 29.21 18.79
CA ALA A 168 -23.10 28.93 17.38
C ALA A 168 -22.13 27.93 16.73
N VAL A 169 -20.82 28.04 17.00
CA VAL A 169 -19.81 27.09 16.51
C VAL A 169 -19.99 25.72 17.17
N LEU A 170 -20.31 25.67 18.47
CA LEU A 170 -20.58 24.41 19.18
C LEU A 170 -21.86 23.72 18.67
N PHE A 171 -22.91 24.51 18.39
CA PHE A 171 -24.12 24.03 17.73
C PHE A 171 -23.82 23.49 16.32
N LEU A 172 -22.99 24.18 15.54
CA LEU A 172 -22.55 23.70 14.23
C LEU A 172 -21.84 22.35 14.34
N GLY A 173 -20.93 22.19 15.30
CA GLY A 173 -20.26 20.91 15.58
C GLY A 173 -21.27 19.78 15.86
N MET A 174 -22.30 20.03 16.68
CA MET A 174 -23.38 19.07 16.95
C MET A 174 -24.26 18.78 15.73
N VAL A 175 -24.50 19.74 14.83
CA VAL A 175 -25.20 19.52 13.56
C VAL A 175 -24.37 18.59 12.66
N PHE A 176 -23.06 18.79 12.56
CA PHE A 176 -22.17 17.92 11.79
C PHE A 176 -22.15 16.47 12.33
N VAL A 177 -22.07 16.28 13.66
CA VAL A 177 -22.17 14.94 14.29
C VAL A 177 -23.54 14.31 14.07
N SER A 178 -24.63 15.09 14.15
CA SER A 178 -25.99 14.60 13.90
C SER A 178 -26.19 14.16 12.44
N LEU A 179 -25.68 14.96 11.48
CA LEU A 179 -25.70 14.63 10.05
C LEU A 179 -24.91 13.36 9.77
N SER A 180 -23.72 13.20 10.39
CA SER A 180 -22.92 11.99 10.31
C SER A 180 -23.72 10.74 10.72
N GLY A 181 -24.43 10.78 11.86
CA GLY A 181 -25.30 9.70 12.29
C GLY A 181 -26.38 9.33 11.25
N GLY A 182 -26.96 10.33 10.59
CA GLY A 182 -27.88 10.11 9.46
C GLY A 182 -27.22 9.42 8.27
N TYR A 183 -26.01 9.85 7.89
CA TYR A 183 -25.24 9.24 6.80
C TYR A 183 -24.84 7.78 7.11
N TYR A 184 -24.42 7.45 8.33
CA TYR A 184 -24.17 6.06 8.73
C TYR A 184 -25.45 5.22 8.69
N LEU A 185 -26.59 5.73 9.17
CA LEU A 185 -27.86 4.99 9.17
C LEU A 185 -28.33 4.64 7.76
N VAL A 186 -28.28 5.60 6.83
CA VAL A 186 -28.68 5.39 5.43
C VAL A 186 -27.63 4.56 4.68
N GLY A 187 -26.33 4.78 4.95
CA GLY A 187 -25.23 3.99 4.40
C GLY A 187 -25.31 2.52 4.81
N TYR A 188 -25.30 2.22 6.10
CA TYR A 188 -25.37 0.84 6.63
C TYR A 188 -26.70 0.15 6.29
N GLY A 189 -27.83 0.86 6.43
CA GLY A 189 -29.14 0.32 6.09
C GLY A 189 -29.28 0.03 4.60
N GLY A 190 -28.67 0.85 3.76
CA GLY A 190 -28.68 0.69 2.30
C GLY A 190 -27.71 -0.36 1.77
N ASP A 191 -26.50 -0.47 2.32
CA ASP A 191 -25.53 -1.53 1.98
C ASP A 191 -26.14 -2.91 2.30
N LYS A 192 -26.76 -3.03 3.49
CA LYS A 192 -27.49 -4.25 3.88
C LYS A 192 -28.73 -4.55 3.03
N ALA A 193 -29.41 -3.53 2.52
CA ALA A 193 -30.54 -3.70 1.61
C ALA A 193 -30.06 -4.06 0.18
N HIS A 194 -28.88 -3.59 -0.21
CA HIS A 194 -28.21 -3.87 -1.48
C HIS A 194 -27.69 -5.31 -1.53
N ASP A 195 -26.96 -5.76 -0.50
CA ASP A 195 -26.50 -7.16 -0.37
C ASP A 195 -27.68 -8.16 -0.39
N ALA A 196 -28.86 -7.72 0.06
CA ALA A 196 -30.10 -8.50 0.03
C ALA A 196 -30.94 -8.32 -1.27
N GLY A 197 -30.45 -7.56 -2.26
CA GLY A 197 -31.05 -7.39 -3.58
C GLY A 197 -32.26 -6.46 -3.67
N TYR A 198 -32.55 -5.66 -2.62
CA TYR A 198 -33.71 -4.77 -2.59
C TYR A 198 -33.47 -3.38 -3.23
N VAL A 199 -32.22 -2.95 -3.34
CA VAL A 199 -31.84 -1.64 -3.88
C VAL A 199 -30.61 -1.74 -4.78
N SER A 200 -30.42 -0.76 -5.66
CA SER A 200 -29.27 -0.65 -6.58
C SER A 200 -27.96 -0.30 -5.84
N ASP A 201 -26.81 -0.65 -6.41
CA ASP A 201 -25.49 -0.10 -6.07
C ASP A 201 -25.41 1.43 -6.25
N GLU A 202 -26.15 1.94 -7.23
CA GLU A 202 -26.09 3.32 -7.73
C GLU A 202 -27.48 3.98 -7.82
N PRO A 203 -28.17 4.21 -6.69
CA PRO A 203 -29.46 4.92 -6.63
C PRO A 203 -29.35 6.44 -6.92
N PHE A 204 -28.13 6.98 -7.06
CA PHE A 204 -27.86 8.43 -7.17
C PHE A 204 -27.08 8.82 -8.43
N ASP A 205 -27.05 7.97 -9.46
CA ASP A 205 -26.35 8.21 -10.74
C ASP A 205 -24.87 8.61 -10.56
N LYS A 206 -24.13 7.91 -9.69
CA LYS A 206 -22.74 8.23 -9.29
C LYS A 206 -22.53 9.61 -8.64
N LYS A 207 -23.58 10.38 -8.35
CA LYS A 207 -23.48 11.67 -7.64
C LYS A 207 -23.37 11.43 -6.12
N SER A 208 -22.82 12.41 -5.42
CA SER A 208 -22.98 12.51 -3.96
C SER A 208 -24.44 12.85 -3.62
N VAL A 209 -24.92 12.46 -2.44
CA VAL A 209 -26.31 12.74 -2.00
C VAL A 209 -26.68 14.23 -2.11
N PRO A 210 -25.85 15.20 -1.66
CA PRO A 210 -26.15 16.61 -1.86
C PRO A 210 -26.21 17.00 -3.35
N GLY A 211 -25.32 16.46 -4.19
CA GLY A 211 -25.31 16.71 -5.64
C GLY A 211 -26.53 16.11 -6.36
N TYR A 212 -26.99 14.94 -5.92
CA TYR A 212 -28.20 14.30 -6.41
C TYR A 212 -29.43 15.15 -6.06
N ILE A 213 -29.64 15.48 -4.78
CA ILE A 213 -30.74 16.33 -4.30
C ILE A 213 -30.73 17.69 -5.01
N TRP A 214 -29.59 18.34 -5.13
CA TRP A 214 -29.44 19.61 -5.84
C TRP A 214 -29.79 19.49 -7.34
N SER A 215 -29.44 18.38 -7.98
CA SER A 215 -29.80 18.13 -9.38
C SER A 215 -31.30 17.86 -9.58
N GLN A 216 -31.98 17.25 -8.59
CA GLN A 216 -33.44 17.10 -8.59
C GLN A 216 -34.15 18.45 -8.43
N ILE A 217 -33.64 19.33 -7.56
CA ILE A 217 -34.17 20.69 -7.34
C ILE A 217 -33.96 21.59 -8.57
N LYS A 218 -32.84 21.44 -9.30
CA LYS A 218 -32.57 22.20 -10.54
C LYS A 218 -33.18 21.59 -11.81
N GLY A 219 -33.60 20.33 -11.77
CA GLY A 219 -34.20 19.63 -12.92
C GLY A 219 -35.71 19.85 -13.06
N SER A 220 -36.31 20.74 -12.25
CA SER A 220 -37.75 21.03 -12.23
C SER A 220 -38.12 22.43 -12.76
N GLU A 221 -37.25 23.06 -13.55
CA GLU A 221 -37.53 24.26 -14.36
C GLU A 221 -37.52 23.91 -15.86
#